data_AF-A0A7C3XWB3-F1
#
_entry.id   AF-A0A7C3XWB3-F1
#
_cell.length_a   1.000
_cell.length_b   1.000
_cell.length_c   1.000
_cell.angle_alpha   90.00
_cell.angle_beta   90.00
_cell.angle_gamma   90.00
#
_symmetry.space_group_name_H-M   'P 1'
#
loop_
_entity.id
_entity.type
_entity.pdbx_description
1 polymer ?
#
loop_
_entity_poly.entity_id
_entity_poly.type
_entity_poly.pdbx_seq_one_letter_code
_entity_poly.pdbx_strand_id
1 'polypeptide(L)'
;IHNTSDSVIASACELANQVNAKAIIGLSQSGYSAFRIASHRPKANIYIATHDDQLMNQMNLVWGVQAFKFGKFTTTDESIEAVKKSLVASGLLKKGDIYVTTASMPMADIQLANSLKLGVVE
;
A
#
# COMPACT_ATOMS: atom_id res chain seq x y z
N ILE A 1 7.25 13.13 15.09
CA ILE A 1 6.01 12.59 14.46
C ILE A 1 6.32 11.98 13.09
N HIS A 2 7.00 12.67 12.16
CA HIS A 2 7.45 12.08 10.87
C HIS A 2 8.25 10.77 11.03
N ASN A 3 9.15 10.72 12.03
CA ASN A 3 10.03 9.57 12.23
C ASN A 3 9.27 8.26 12.55
N THR A 4 8.12 8.33 13.22
CA THR A 4 7.39 7.11 13.63
C THR A 4 6.76 6.39 12.44
N SER A 5 6.21 7.16 11.49
CA SER A 5 5.62 6.59 10.26
C SER A 5 6.69 6.03 9.34
N ASP A 6 7.82 6.74 9.26
CA ASP A 6 8.97 6.28 8.49
C ASP A 6 9.50 4.95 9.01
N SER A 7 9.56 4.76 10.33
CA SER A 7 9.90 3.46 10.93
C SER A 7 8.91 2.36 10.56
N VAL A 8 7.60 2.64 10.55
CA VAL A 8 6.59 1.65 10.13
C VAL A 8 6.75 1.29 8.66
N ILE A 9 7.01 2.28 7.80
CA ILE A 9 7.24 2.07 6.36
C ILE A 9 8.53 1.29 6.11
N ALA A 10 9.60 1.61 6.84
CA ALA A 10 10.85 0.87 6.77
C ALA A 10 10.64 -0.59 7.17
N SER A 11 10.00 -0.83 8.33
CA SER A 11 9.62 -2.18 8.78
C SER A 11 8.73 -2.90 7.77
N ALA A 12 7.82 -2.20 7.08
CA ALA A 12 7.00 -2.79 6.03
C ALA A 12 7.83 -3.26 4.84
N CYS A 13 8.80 -2.46 4.41
CA CYS A 13 9.70 -2.81 3.31
C CYS A 13 10.62 -3.97 3.70
N GLU A 14 11.16 -3.96 4.91
CA GLU A 14 11.99 -5.05 5.44
C GLU A 14 11.19 -6.34 5.55
N LEU A 15 10.00 -6.30 6.15
CA LEU A 15 9.13 -7.46 6.26
C LEU A 15 8.77 -8.02 4.89
N ALA A 16 8.38 -7.16 3.94
CA ALA A 16 8.08 -7.56 2.57
C ALA A 16 9.26 -8.29 1.92
N ASN A 17 10.49 -7.82 2.13
CA ASN A 17 11.68 -8.48 1.61
C ASN A 17 11.97 -9.80 2.32
N GLN A 18 11.80 -9.88 3.65
CA GLN A 18 12.05 -11.10 4.44
C GLN A 18 11.10 -12.24 4.06
N VAL A 19 9.82 -11.93 3.84
CA VAL A 19 8.80 -12.92 3.50
C VAL A 19 8.66 -13.15 2.00
N ASN A 20 9.53 -12.52 1.18
CA ASN A 20 9.42 -12.49 -0.28
C ASN A 20 8.00 -12.13 -0.75
N ALA A 21 7.40 -11.11 -0.12
CA ALA A 21 6.08 -10.62 -0.48
C ALA A 21 6.03 -10.22 -1.95
N LYS A 22 4.94 -10.59 -2.61
CA LYS A 22 4.67 -10.19 -3.99
C LYS A 22 4.38 -8.69 -4.10
N ALA A 23 3.74 -8.14 -3.07
CA ALA A 23 3.28 -6.76 -3.08
C ALA A 23 3.28 -6.08 -1.72
N ILE A 24 3.48 -4.76 -1.75
CA ILE A 24 3.15 -3.82 -0.69
C ILE A 24 1.93 -3.02 -1.15
N ILE A 25 0.83 -3.11 -0.41
CA ILE A 25 -0.41 -2.41 -0.68
C ILE A 25 -0.51 -1.23 0.28
N GLY A 26 -0.86 -0.04 -0.23
CA GLY A 26 -1.02 1.16 0.58
C GLY A 26 -2.28 1.93 0.18
N LEU A 27 -2.94 2.54 1.17
CA LEU A 27 -3.95 3.57 0.92
C LEU A 27 -3.31 4.94 1.17
N SER A 28 -3.41 5.87 0.23
CA SER A 28 -2.79 7.19 0.38
C SER A 28 -3.66 8.33 -0.13
N GLN A 29 -3.70 9.41 0.65
CA GLN A 29 -4.38 10.66 0.30
C GLN A 29 -3.42 11.79 -0.10
N SER A 30 -2.15 11.71 0.30
CA SER A 30 -1.12 12.72 -0.02
C SER A 30 0.03 12.17 -0.86
N GLY A 31 0.14 10.84 -1.00
CA GLY A 31 1.27 10.18 -1.66
C GLY A 31 2.50 9.99 -0.78
N TYR A 32 2.51 10.51 0.46
CA TYR A 32 3.69 10.42 1.35
C TYR A 32 4.17 8.98 1.52
N SER A 33 3.29 8.06 1.91
CA SER A 33 3.63 6.66 2.12
C SER A 33 4.14 6.00 0.85
N ALA A 34 3.53 6.30 -0.31
CA ALA A 34 3.95 5.76 -1.59
C ALA A 34 5.39 6.18 -1.93
N PHE A 35 5.71 7.46 -1.78
CA PHE A 35 7.03 8.00 -2.02
C PHE A 35 8.08 7.40 -1.07
N ARG A 36 7.73 7.26 0.22
CA ARG A 36 8.62 6.65 1.22
C ARG A 36 8.81 5.15 1.00
N ILE A 37 7.78 4.39 0.60
CA ILE A 37 7.96 2.98 0.24
C ILE A 37 8.89 2.87 -0.97
N ALA A 38 8.64 3.67 -2.02
CA ALA A 38 9.46 3.66 -3.23
C ALA A 38 10.94 4.01 -2.96
N SER A 39 11.22 4.92 -2.02
CA SER A 39 12.60 5.28 -1.67
C SER A 39 13.40 4.12 -1.08
N HIS A 40 12.74 3.14 -0.44
CA HIS A 40 13.39 1.94 0.08
C HIS A 40 13.67 0.88 -1.00
N ARG A 41 13.15 1.05 -2.22
CA ARG A 41 13.28 0.12 -3.35
C ARG A 41 13.03 -1.36 -2.96
N PRO A 42 11.88 -1.69 -2.33
CA PRO A 42 11.55 -3.07 -2.00
C PRO A 42 11.48 -3.92 -3.28
N LYS A 43 11.75 -5.23 -3.15
CA LYS A 43 11.58 -6.18 -4.27
C LYS A 43 10.12 -6.43 -4.63
N ALA A 44 9.23 -6.20 -3.67
CA ALA A 44 7.78 -6.31 -3.83
C ALA A 44 7.22 -5.18 -4.70
N ASN A 45 6.19 -5.47 -5.50
CA ASN A 45 5.48 -4.45 -6.27
C ASN A 45 4.75 -3.48 -5.32
N ILE A 46 4.71 -2.19 -5.65
CA ILE A 46 4.08 -1.18 -4.80
C ILE A 46 2.73 -0.79 -5.40
N TYR A 47 1.65 -1.12 -4.71
CA TYR A 47 0.27 -0.87 -5.13
C TYR A 47 -0.38 0.19 -4.25
N ILE A 48 -0.74 1.34 -4.83
CA ILE A 48 -1.28 2.48 -4.08
C ILE A 48 -2.71 2.79 -4.50
N ALA A 49 -3.63 2.69 -3.55
CA ALA A 49 -5.01 3.11 -3.74
C ALA A 49 -5.18 4.56 -3.34
N THR A 50 -5.81 5.35 -4.20
CA THR A 50 -6.20 6.72 -3.88
C THR A 50 -7.54 7.09 -4.52
N HIS A 51 -8.23 8.06 -3.92
CA HIS A 51 -9.49 8.60 -4.45
C HIS A 51 -9.28 9.84 -5.33
N ASP A 52 -8.08 10.40 -5.32
CA ASP A 52 -7.72 11.58 -6.09
C ASP A 52 -7.03 11.19 -7.40
N ASP A 53 -7.64 11.58 -8.53
CA ASP A 53 -7.12 11.33 -9.87
C ASP A 53 -5.78 12.04 -10.12
N GLN A 54 -5.59 13.24 -9.55
CA GLN A 54 -4.33 13.97 -9.69
C GLN A 54 -3.22 13.23 -8.94
N LEU A 55 -3.49 12.80 -7.71
CA LEU A 55 -2.52 12.02 -6.95
C LEU A 55 -2.22 10.68 -7.62
N MET A 56 -3.23 9.98 -8.16
CA MET A 56 -3.02 8.74 -8.90
C MET A 56 -2.03 8.94 -10.06
N ASN A 57 -2.22 10.00 -10.85
CA ASN A 57 -1.33 10.31 -11.97
C ASN A 57 0.09 10.63 -11.48
N GLN A 58 0.22 11.44 -10.42
CA GLN A 58 1.52 11.77 -9.83
C GLN A 58 2.24 10.52 -9.29
N MET A 59 1.52 9.63 -8.62
CA MET A 59 2.10 8.42 -8.02
C MET A 59 2.53 7.41 -9.09
N ASN A 60 1.88 7.35 -10.24
CA ASN A 60 2.34 6.52 -11.37
C ASN A 60 3.63 7.02 -12.03
N LEU A 61 4.10 8.24 -11.71
CA LEU A 61 5.43 8.73 -12.09
C LEU A 61 6.52 8.32 -11.08
N VAL A 62 6.12 7.85 -9.89
CA VAL A 62 7.05 7.42 -8.85
C VAL A 62 7.56 6.01 -9.19
N TRP A 63 8.87 5.82 -9.10
CA TRP A 63 9.52 4.58 -9.49
C TRP A 63 8.95 3.36 -8.72
N GLY A 64 8.54 2.34 -9.47
CA GLY A 64 8.04 1.08 -8.92
C GLY A 64 6.62 1.15 -8.33
N VAL A 65 5.98 2.32 -8.37
CA VAL A 65 4.61 2.51 -7.87
C VAL A 65 3.60 2.32 -8.98
N GLN A 66 2.59 1.50 -8.70
CA GLN A 66 1.39 1.37 -9.51
C GLN A 66 0.20 1.89 -8.68
N ALA A 67 -0.27 3.08 -9.03
CA ALA A 67 -1.39 3.71 -8.37
C ALA A 67 -2.69 3.50 -9.16
N PHE A 68 -3.79 3.24 -8.44
CA PHE A 68 -5.11 3.03 -9.02
C PHE A 68 -6.16 3.82 -8.26
N LYS A 69 -7.17 4.24 -9.02
CA LYS A 69 -8.34 4.91 -8.47
C LYS A 69 -9.14 3.92 -7.64
N PHE A 70 -9.43 4.31 -6.42
CA PHE A 70 -10.29 3.59 -5.51
C PHE A 70 -11.37 4.54 -4.99
N GLY A 71 -12.61 4.05 -4.91
CA GLY A 71 -13.77 4.85 -4.58
C GLY A 71 -13.84 5.22 -3.09
N LYS A 72 -15.03 5.08 -2.50
CA LYS A 72 -15.23 5.38 -1.08
C LYS A 72 -14.44 4.40 -0.20
N PHE A 73 -13.58 4.94 0.63
CA PHE A 73 -13.01 4.22 1.76
C PHE A 73 -14.06 4.13 2.87
N THR A 74 -14.50 2.93 3.20
CA THR A 74 -15.40 2.68 4.34
C THR A 74 -14.55 2.42 5.59
N THR A 75 -14.03 1.21 5.70
CA THR A 75 -13.05 0.81 6.71
C THR A 75 -11.74 0.46 6.01
N THR A 76 -10.64 0.53 6.76
CA THR A 76 -9.32 0.18 6.23
C THR A 76 -9.29 -1.26 5.72
N ASP A 77 -9.84 -2.21 6.47
CA ASP A 77 -9.86 -3.62 6.10
C ASP A 77 -10.72 -3.89 4.86
N GLU A 78 -11.93 -3.31 4.76
CA GLU A 78 -12.80 -3.47 3.58
C GLU A 78 -12.16 -2.87 2.32
N SER A 79 -11.51 -1.71 2.47
CA SER A 79 -10.81 -1.05 1.37
C SER A 79 -9.66 -1.91 0.87
N ILE A 80 -8.84 -2.44 1.78
CA ILE A 80 -7.71 -3.33 1.44
C ILE A 80 -8.23 -4.62 0.78
N GLU A 81 -9.30 -5.21 1.28
CA GLU A 81 -9.95 -6.38 0.70
C GLU A 81 -10.40 -6.15 -0.75
N ALA A 82 -11.05 -5.02 -1.01
CA ALA A 82 -11.52 -4.66 -2.35
C ALA A 82 -10.35 -4.39 -3.31
N VAL A 83 -9.29 -3.73 -2.83
CA VAL A 83 -8.05 -3.54 -3.58
C VAL A 83 -7.41 -4.89 -3.93
N LYS A 84 -7.27 -5.79 -2.95
CA LYS A 84 -6.77 -7.16 -3.14
C LYS A 84 -7.58 -7.88 -4.23
N LYS A 85 -8.91 -7.83 -4.16
CA LYS A 85 -9.79 -8.44 -5.17
C LYS A 85 -9.53 -7.89 -6.58
N SER A 86 -9.35 -6.57 -6.71
CA SER A 86 -9.00 -5.93 -7.99
C SER A 86 -7.64 -6.38 -8.53
N LEU A 87 -6.63 -6.50 -7.66
CA LEU A 87 -5.30 -6.97 -8.03
C LEU A 87 -5.32 -8.43 -8.47
N VAL A 88 -6.11 -9.29 -7.81
CA VAL A 88 -6.30 -10.69 -8.21
C VAL A 88 -7.03 -10.78 -9.55
N ALA A 89 -8.10 -10.01 -9.74
CA ALA A 89 -8.85 -9.96 -11.00
C ALA A 89 -7.99 -9.49 -12.18
N SER A 90 -7.02 -8.60 -11.92
CA SER A 90 -6.07 -8.09 -12.91
C SER A 90 -4.87 -9.02 -13.14
N GLY A 91 -4.79 -10.16 -12.44
CA GLY A 91 -3.68 -11.11 -12.52
C GLY A 91 -2.37 -10.63 -11.89
N LEU A 92 -2.40 -9.52 -11.15
CA LEU A 92 -1.25 -8.90 -10.48
C LEU A 92 -0.89 -9.61 -9.18
N LEU A 93 -1.88 -10.25 -8.55
CA LEU A 93 -1.73 -11.16 -7.42
C LEU A 93 -2.38 -12.50 -7.76
N LYS A 94 -1.83 -13.59 -7.22
CA LYS A 94 -2.33 -14.95 -7.38
C LYS A 94 -2.52 -15.62 -6.02
N LYS A 95 -3.35 -16.65 -5.97
CA LYS A 95 -3.53 -17.49 -4.78
C LYS A 95 -2.17 -17.98 -4.26
N GLY A 96 -1.94 -17.83 -2.97
CA GLY A 96 -0.68 -18.16 -2.29
C GLY A 96 0.34 -17.01 -2.25
N ASP A 97 0.13 -15.92 -2.98
CA ASP A 97 1.02 -14.75 -2.89
C ASP A 97 0.89 -14.07 -1.53
N ILE A 98 2.02 -13.72 -0.94
CA ILE A 98 2.09 -12.95 0.31
C ILE A 98 2.06 -11.45 -0.04
N TYR A 99 1.28 -10.67 0.68
CA TYR A 99 1.27 -9.21 0.56
C TYR A 99 1.39 -8.56 1.93
N VAL A 100 2.01 -7.38 1.96
CA VAL A 100 2.10 -6.52 3.14
C VAL A 100 1.25 -5.29 2.89
N THR A 101 0.50 -4.85 3.89
CA THR A 101 -0.34 -3.66 3.79
C THR A 101 0.07 -2.60 4.79
N THR A 102 0.06 -1.34 4.35
CA THR A 102 0.34 -0.17 5.18
C THR A 102 -0.84 0.79 5.16
N ALA A 103 -1.28 1.25 6.33
CA ALA A 103 -2.42 2.17 6.43
C ALA A 103 -2.35 3.05 7.69
N SER A 104 -3.23 4.05 7.74
CA SER A 104 -3.57 4.81 8.95
C SER A 104 -4.86 4.25 9.54
N MET A 105 -4.85 3.90 10.83
CA MET A 105 -6.02 3.47 11.59
C MET A 105 -6.12 4.30 12.89
N PRO A 106 -7.28 4.93 13.19
CA PRO A 106 -8.51 5.01 12.39
C PRO A 106 -8.38 5.92 11.15
N MET A 107 -9.22 5.70 10.13
CA MET A 107 -9.20 6.45 8.87
C MET A 107 -9.66 7.92 8.97
N ALA A 108 -10.20 8.35 10.11
CA ALA A 108 -10.71 9.71 10.28
C ALA A 108 -9.59 10.77 10.27
N ASP A 109 -8.38 10.40 10.74
CA ASP A 109 -7.23 11.29 10.86
C ASP A 109 -6.06 10.78 9.99
N ILE A 110 -6.31 10.57 8.69
CA ILE A 110 -5.26 10.11 7.75
C ILE A 110 -4.19 11.19 7.61
N GLN A 111 -3.10 11.06 8.37
CA GLN A 111 -1.89 11.83 8.14
C GLN A 111 -0.69 10.93 7.84
N LEU A 112 -0.54 9.82 8.57
CA LEU A 112 0.67 9.00 8.52
C LEU A 112 0.37 7.52 8.75
N ALA A 113 1.13 6.63 8.09
CA ALA A 113 1.01 5.19 8.28
C ALA A 113 1.40 4.80 9.70
N ASN A 114 0.51 4.09 10.40
CA ASN A 114 0.71 3.60 11.76
C ASN A 114 0.38 2.11 11.92
N SER A 115 -0.09 1.46 10.86
CA SER A 115 -0.50 0.05 10.85
C SER A 115 0.20 -0.73 9.76
N LEU A 116 0.59 -1.96 10.11
CA LEU A 116 1.18 -2.95 9.23
C LEU A 116 0.43 -4.26 9.37
N LYS A 117 0.03 -4.86 8.25
CA LYS A 117 -0.67 -6.15 8.21
C LYS A 117 -0.06 -7.04 7.14
N LEU A 118 0.24 -8.28 7.48
CA LEU A 118 0.66 -9.31 6.54
C LEU A 118 -0.56 -10.16 6.18
N GLY A 119 -0.73 -10.45 4.89
CA GLY A 119 -1.79 -11.32 4.40
C GLY A 119 -1.31 -12.26 3.32
N VAL A 120 -2.09 -13.31 3.09
CA VAL A 120 -1.91 -14.26 2.00
C VAL A 120 -3.16 -14.20 1.12
N VAL A 121 -2.99 -14.28 -0.19
CA VAL A 121 -4.11 -14.37 -1.13
C VAL A 121 -4.69 -15.77 -1.07
N GLU A 122 -5.96 -15.87 -0.70
CA GLU A 122 -6.72 -17.13 -0.63
C GLU A 122 -7.29 -17.56 -1.99
#